data_AF-A0A9D3UFD0-F1
#
_entry.id   AF-A0A9D3UFD0-F1
#
_cell.length_a   1.000
_cell.length_b   1.000
_cell.length_c   1.000
_cell.angle_alpha   90.00
_cell.angle_beta   90.00
_cell.angle_gamma   90.00
#
_symmetry.space_group_name_H-M   'P 1'
#
loop_
_entity.id
_entity.type
_entity.pdbx_description
1 polymer ?
#
loop_
_entity_poly.entity_id
_entity_poly.type
_entity_poly.pdbx_seq_one_letter_code
_entity_poly.pdbx_strand_id
1 'polypeptide(L)'
;MALTSKWAELVALDEGIQLARRLNLQKVTFESDNAGLVNRIKRNGRDITIVEQYMYETCRNLANFVLAEVKWVPRNSNKIADFICNFALLGH
;
A
#
# COMPACT_ATOMS: atom_id res chain seq x y z
N MET A 1 9.25 -0.79 -19.77
CA MET A 1 7.87 -0.39 -19.43
C MET A 1 7.80 -0.07 -17.94
N ALA A 2 7.73 1.20 -17.55
CA ALA A 2 7.72 1.67 -16.16
C ALA A 2 6.31 1.64 -15.52
N LEU A 3 5.41 0.82 -16.07
CA LEU A 3 4.08 0.51 -15.51
C LEU A 3 4.19 -0.50 -14.32
N THR A 4 5.38 -1.04 -14.05
CA THR A 4 5.59 -2.31 -13.31
C THR A 4 5.81 -2.19 -11.80
N SER A 5 6.43 -1.12 -11.28
CA SER A 5 6.75 -1.03 -9.84
C SER A 5 5.68 -0.29 -9.02
N LYS A 6 5.16 0.84 -9.51
CA LYS A 6 4.16 1.62 -8.76
C LYS A 6 2.82 0.90 -8.60
N TRP A 7 2.42 0.14 -9.61
CA TRP A 7 1.22 -0.69 -9.54
C TRP A 7 1.38 -1.84 -8.55
N ALA A 8 2.54 -2.52 -8.55
CA ALA A 8 2.81 -3.59 -7.60
C ALA A 8 2.75 -3.09 -6.14
N GLU A 9 3.29 -1.90 -5.88
CA GLU A 9 3.25 -1.26 -4.55
C GLU A 9 1.83 -0.90 -4.10
N LEU A 10 1.00 -0.41 -5.02
CA LEU A 10 -0.41 -0.13 -4.75
C LEU A 10 -1.20 -1.40 -4.47
N VAL A 11 -1.00 -2.44 -5.27
CA VAL A 11 -1.64 -3.75 -5.07
C VAL A 11 -1.21 -4.36 -3.74
N ALA A 12 0.08 -4.31 -3.40
CA ALA A 12 0.58 -4.81 -2.12
C ALA A 12 -0.06 -4.08 -0.93
N LEU A 13 -0.26 -2.76 -1.04
CA LEU A 13 -0.96 -1.99 -0.03
C LEU A 13 -2.44 -2.37 0.07
N ASP A 14 -3.14 -2.54 -1.06
CA ASP A 14 -4.55 -2.92 -1.07
C ASP A 14 -4.78 -4.32 -0.47
N GLU A 15 -3.93 -5.29 -0.82
CA GLU A 15 -3.97 -6.64 -0.22
C GLU A 15 -3.69 -6.58 1.29
N GLY A 16 -2.76 -5.74 1.74
CA GLY A 16 -2.53 -5.48 3.16
C GLY A 16 -3.77 -4.92 3.86
N ILE A 17 -4.48 -3.99 3.22
CA ILE A 17 -5.74 -3.43 3.73
C ILE A 17 -6.84 -4.48 3.79
N GLN A 18 -7.01 -5.28 2.74
CA GLN A 18 -7.98 -6.37 2.72
C GLN A 18 -7.71 -7.40 3.82
N LEU A 19 -6.43 -7.76 4.04
CA LEU A 19 -6.04 -8.64 5.14
C LEU A 19 -6.39 -8.05 6.50
N ALA A 20 -6.04 -6.79 6.75
CA ALA A 20 -6.37 -6.12 8.01
C ALA A 20 -7.89 -6.07 8.26
N ARG A 21 -8.71 -5.89 7.22
CA ARG A 21 -10.18 -5.98 7.29
C ARG A 21 -10.65 -7.39 7.64
N ARG A 22 -10.11 -8.43 7.00
CA ARG A 22 -10.45 -9.84 7.29
C ARG A 22 -10.11 -10.22 8.73
N LEU A 23 -9.06 -9.62 9.30
CA LEU A 23 -8.67 -9.77 10.70
C LEU A 23 -9.46 -8.88 11.67
N ASN A 24 -10.41 -8.08 11.18
CA ASN A 24 -11.22 -7.13 11.96
C ASN A 24 -10.39 -6.17 12.82
N LEU A 25 -9.22 -5.76 12.33
CA LEU A 25 -8.36 -4.80 13.01
C LEU A 25 -9.01 -3.41 12.92
N GLN A 26 -9.04 -2.69 14.04
CA GLN A 26 -9.62 -1.33 14.08
C GLN A 26 -8.57 -0.22 14.02
N LYS A 27 -7.34 -0.52 14.44
CA LYS A 27 -6.21 0.42 14.48
C LYS A 27 -5.02 -0.22 13.77
N VAL A 28 -4.58 0.36 12.67
CA VAL A 28 -3.55 -0.24 11.80
C VAL A 28 -2.54 0.79 11.36
N THR A 29 -1.27 0.41 11.36
CA THR A 29 -0.19 1.17 10.72
C THR A 29 0.36 0.34 9.56
N PHE A 30 0.26 0.88 8.35
CA PHE A 30 0.89 0.31 7.16
C PHE A 30 2.23 0.99 6.93
N GLU A 31 3.28 0.20 6.78
CA GLU A 31 4.64 0.69 6.53
C GLU A 31 5.03 0.39 5.09
N SER A 32 5.59 1.37 4.39
CA SER A 32 6.07 1.23 3.02
C SER A 32 7.39 1.98 2.86
N ASP A 33 8.33 1.42 2.11
CA ASP A 33 9.58 2.08 1.75
C ASP A 33 9.45 3.00 0.52
N ASN A 34 8.27 3.04 -0.09
CA ASN A 34 7.95 3.90 -1.21
C ASN A 34 7.45 5.28 -0.76
N ALA A 35 8.38 6.23 -0.58
CA ALA A 35 8.04 7.60 -0.14
C ALA A 35 7.03 8.30 -1.08
N GLY A 36 7.09 8.01 -2.38
CA GLY A 36 6.18 8.58 -3.38
C GLY A 36 4.73 8.13 -3.15
N LEU A 37 4.52 6.86 -2.85
CA LEU A 37 3.22 6.29 -2.49
C LEU A 37 2.70 6.92 -1.20
N VAL A 38 3.49 6.91 -0.13
CA VAL A 38 3.12 7.46 1.19
C VAL A 38 2.69 8.92 1.07
N ASN A 39 3.45 9.73 0.34
CA ASN A 39 3.13 11.15 0.15
C ASN A 39 1.84 11.38 -0.63
N ARG A 40 1.53 10.53 -1.62
CA ARG A 40 0.30 10.63 -2.40
C ARG A 40 -0.94 10.24 -1.60
N ILE A 41 -0.84 9.21 -0.74
CA ILE A 41 -1.93 8.81 0.17
C ILE A 41 -2.26 9.96 1.12
N LYS A 42 -1.22 10.53 1.74
CA LYS A 42 -1.37 11.69 2.66
C LYS A 42 -1.99 12.91 1.99
N ARG A 43 -1.91 13.03 0.66
CA ARG A 43 -2.46 14.14 -0.12
C ARG A 43 -3.86 13.87 -0.70
N ASN A 44 -4.51 12.75 -0.32
CA ASN A 44 -5.86 12.37 -0.78
C ASN A 44 -6.03 12.27 -2.31
N GLY A 45 -4.99 11.89 -3.06
CA GLY A 45 -5.14 11.50 -4.49
C GLY A 45 -5.72 12.58 -5.41
N ARG A 46 -5.24 13.84 -5.33
CA ARG A 46 -5.81 15.00 -6.05
C ARG A 46 -5.47 15.13 -7.55
N ASP A 47 -4.71 14.20 -8.13
CA ASP A 47 -4.49 14.14 -9.60
C ASP A 47 -5.30 12.96 -10.16
N ILE A 48 -5.79 13.07 -11.40
CA ILE A 48 -6.75 12.10 -11.99
C ILE A 48 -6.08 11.32 -13.11
N THR A 49 -5.46 10.19 -12.76
CA THR A 49 -5.06 9.09 -13.65
C THR A 49 -5.69 7.77 -13.20
N ILE A 50 -5.71 6.73 -14.04
CA ILE A 50 -6.28 5.40 -13.68
C ILE A 50 -5.65 4.83 -12.39
N VAL A 51 -4.36 5.10 -12.18
CA VAL A 51 -3.61 4.76 -10.96
C VAL A 51 -4.21 5.46 -9.73
N GLU A 52 -4.68 6.69 -9.90
CA GLU A 52 -5.28 7.48 -8.82
C GLU A 52 -6.71 7.10 -8.51
N GLN A 53 -7.47 6.54 -9.45
CA GLN A 53 -8.78 5.94 -9.13
C GLN A 53 -8.62 4.75 -8.18
N TYR A 54 -7.67 3.85 -8.46
CA TYR A 54 -7.34 2.75 -7.55
C TYR A 54 -6.83 3.26 -6.20
N MET A 55 -6.02 4.32 -6.23
CA MET A 55 -5.51 4.95 -5.03
C MET A 55 -6.61 5.63 -4.21
N TYR A 56 -7.61 6.22 -4.88
CA TYR A 56 -8.78 6.81 -4.24
C TYR A 56 -9.64 5.73 -3.56
N GLU A 57 -9.84 4.59 -4.20
CA GLU A 57 -10.52 3.43 -3.59
C GLU A 57 -9.72 2.88 -2.39
N THR A 58 -8.40 2.81 -2.51
CA THR A 58 -7.49 2.43 -1.41
C THR A 58 -7.64 3.39 -0.22
N CYS A 59 -7.64 4.71 -0.47
CA CYS A 59 -7.86 5.73 0.55
C CYS A 59 -9.25 5.63 1.19
N ARG A 60 -10.30 5.36 0.40
CA ARG A 60 -11.66 5.12 0.91
C ARG A 60 -11.69 3.89 1.82
N ASN A 61 -10.98 2.82 1.46
CA ASN A 61 -10.88 1.62 2.27
C ASN A 61 -10.16 1.89 3.60
N LEU A 62 -9.10 2.71 3.59
CA LEU A 62 -8.41 3.15 4.81
C LEU A 62 -9.32 3.96 5.75
N ALA A 63 -10.24 4.75 5.20
CA ALA A 63 -11.19 5.54 5.99
C ALA A 63 -12.21 4.69 6.78
N ASN A 64 -12.33 3.39 6.49
CA ASN A 64 -13.21 2.49 7.23
C ASN A 64 -12.61 1.98 8.54
N PHE A 65 -11.32 2.23 8.78
CA PHE A 65 -10.68 1.92 10.06
C PHE A 65 -10.92 3.05 11.06
N VAL A 66 -10.99 2.71 12.36
CA VAL A 66 -11.07 3.71 13.43
C VAL A 66 -9.80 4.59 13.45
N LEU A 67 -8.66 3.98 13.15
CA LEU A 67 -7.40 4.70 12.92
C LEU A 67 -6.55 3.92 11.91
N ALA A 68 -6.25 4.54 10.77
CA ALA A 68 -5.30 4.02 9.80
C ALA A 68 -4.21 5.06 9.53
N GLU A 69 -2.96 4.64 9.65
CA GLU A 69 -1.80 5.45 9.28
C GLU A 69 -0.96 4.73 8.24
N VAL A 70 -0.45 5.48 7.25
CA VAL A 70 0.58 4.98 6.33
C VAL A 70 1.87 5.72 6.57
N LYS A 71 2.91 4.99 6.96
CA LYS A 71 4.23 5.53 7.31
C LYS A 71 5.27 5.11 6.30
N TRP A 72 6.17 6.05 6.02
CA TRP A 72 7.38 5.73 5.28
C TRP A 72 8.40 5.10 6.23
N VAL A 73 9.02 4.02 5.80
CA VAL A 73 10.14 3.37 6.50
C VAL A 73 11.31 3.17 5.54
N PRO A 74 12.57 3.12 6.00
CA PRO A 74 13.67 2.86 5.07
C PRO A 74 13.59 1.42 4.54
N ARG A 75 14.05 1.18 3.30
CA ARG A 75 13.96 -0.14 2.62
C ARG A 75 14.57 -1.29 3.42
N ASN A 76 15.61 -1.03 4.19
CA ASN A 76 16.22 -2.03 5.06
C ASN A 76 15.30 -2.52 6.19
N SER A 77 14.26 -1.75 6.52
CA SER A 77 13.20 -2.11 7.48
C SER A 77 12.02 -2.82 6.81
N ASN A 78 11.90 -2.78 5.48
CA ASN A 78 10.82 -3.44 4.72
C ASN A 78 11.27 -4.76 4.05
N LYS A 79 12.38 -5.35 4.52
CA LYS A 79 13.01 -6.54 3.90
C LYS A 79 12.09 -7.76 3.82
N ILE A 80 11.21 -7.95 4.80
CA ILE A 80 10.30 -9.10 4.84
C ILE A 80 9.25 -8.97 3.73
N ALA A 81 8.67 -7.79 3.54
CA ALA A 81 7.71 -7.56 2.47
C ALA A 81 8.39 -7.70 1.09
N ASP A 82 9.59 -7.12 0.92
CA ASP A 82 10.38 -7.29 -0.31
C ASP A 82 10.69 -8.77 -0.57
N PHE A 83 11.06 -9.54 0.45
CA PHE A 83 11.28 -10.98 0.33
C PHE A 83 10.01 -11.73 -0.09
N ILE A 84 8.87 -11.48 0.56
CA ILE A 84 7.60 -12.15 0.24
C ILE A 84 7.17 -11.85 -1.20
N CYS A 85 7.27 -10.58 -1.63
CA CYS A 85 6.96 -10.18 -3.00
C CYS A 85 7.86 -10.88 -4.01
N ASN A 86 9.17 -10.92 -3.77
CA ASN A 86 10.11 -11.61 -4.65
C ASN A 86 9.90 -13.12 -4.65
N PHE A 87 9.57 -13.72 -3.51
CA PHE A 87 9.26 -15.15 -3.40
C PHE A 87 8.02 -15.52 -4.24
N ALA A 88 6.95 -14.73 -4.16
CA ALA A 88 5.74 -14.95 -4.96
C ALA A 88 5.98 -14.83 -6.47
N LEU A 89 6.90 -13.97 -6.91
CA LEU A 89 7.28 -13.82 -8.32
C LEU A 89 8.11 -15.00 -8.86
N LEU A 90 8.80 -15.73 -7.98
CA LEU A 90 9.66 -16.85 -8.34
C LEU A 90 8.92 -18.20 -8.45
N GLY A 91 7.62 -18.24 -8.14
CA GLY A 91 6.72 -19.34 -8.52
C GLY A 91 7.08 -20.72 -7.96
N HIS A 92 7.27 -20.83 -6.64
CA HIS A 92 7.24 -22.12 -5.95
C HIS A 92 5.82 -22.52 -5.55
#